data_AF-A0A381YA53-F1
#
_entry.id   AF-A0A381YA53-F1
#
_cell.length_a   1.000
_cell.length_b   1.000
_cell.length_c   1.000
_cell.angle_alpha   90.00
_cell.angle_beta   90.00
_cell.angle_gamma   90.00
#
_symmetry.space_group_name_H-M   'P 1'
#
loop_
_entity.id
_entity.type
_entity.pdbx_description
1 polymer ?
#
loop_
_entity_poly.entity_id
_entity_poly.type
_entity_poly.pdbx_seq_one_letter_code
_entity_poly.pdbx_strand_id
1 'polypeptide(L)' 'GIKTTSLLTKANLSHSRLEKFVKNLTGAGLVNKIEYDGKNAFVITPKGRQYLEQYRKFADVAESFGLEM' A
#
# COMPACT_ATOMS: atom_id res chain seq x y z
N GLY A 1 2.27 -12.66 -2.66
CA GLY A 1 1.76 -11.82 -1.55
C GLY A 1 2.86 -11.62 -0.53
N ILE A 2 2.87 -10.49 0.17
CA ILE A 2 3.84 -10.22 1.25
C ILE A 2 3.21 -10.58 2.60
N LYS A 3 3.97 -11.25 3.48
CA LYS A 3 3.53 -11.56 4.84
C LYS A 3 3.43 -10.26 5.66
N THR A 4 2.46 -10.18 6.58
CA THR A 4 2.29 -9.03 7.48
C THR A 4 3.58 -8.61 8.17
N THR A 5 4.35 -9.57 8.71
CA THR A 5 5.59 -9.29 9.43
C THR A 5 6.65 -8.64 8.55
N SER A 6 6.81 -9.10 7.30
CA SER A 6 7.74 -8.49 6.34
C SER A 6 7.28 -7.11 5.89
N LEU A 7 5.96 -6.88 5.80
CA LEU A 7 5.39 -5.56 5.54
C LEU A 7 5.67 -4.60 6.71
N LEU A 8 5.56 -5.09 7.95
CA LEU A 8 5.83 -4.35 9.19
C LEU A 8 7.29 -3.86 9.27
N THR A 9 8.24 -4.78 9.06
CA THR A 9 9.68 -4.46 9.11
C THR A 9 10.08 -3.49 8.00
N LYS A 10 9.53 -3.64 6.79
CA LYS A 10 9.87 -2.74 5.66
C LYS A 10 9.21 -1.36 5.78
N ALA A 11 8.00 -1.28 6.33
CA ALA A 11 7.29 -0.01 6.47
C ALA A 11 7.78 0.82 7.67
N ASN A 12 8.56 0.24 8.60
CA ASN A 12 8.95 0.87 9.87
C ASN A 12 7.74 1.45 10.64
N LEU A 13 6.61 0.73 10.60
CA LEU A 13 5.36 1.14 11.24
C LEU A 13 5.09 0.28 12.47
N SER A 14 4.55 0.89 13.52
CA SER A 14 3.99 0.14 14.63
C SER A 14 2.76 -0.66 14.19
N HIS A 15 2.46 -1.75 14.91
CA HIS A 15 1.33 -2.63 14.61
C HIS A 15 -0.01 -1.86 14.44
N SER A 16 -0.30 -0.92 15.35
CA SER A 16 -1.52 -0.11 15.31
C SER A 16 -1.60 0.82 14.09
N ARG A 17 -0.48 1.40 13.64
CA ARG A 17 -0.46 2.21 12.42
C ARG A 17 -0.70 1.34 11.20
N LEU A 18 -0.06 0.18 11.14
CA LEU A 18 -0.24 -0.76 10.04
C LEU A 18 -1.70 -1.21 9.92
N GLU A 19 -2.36 -1.52 11.03
CA GLU A 19 -3.76 -1.95 11.03
C GLU A 19 -4.68 -0.89 10.41
N LYS A 20 -4.47 0.39 10.76
CA LYS A 20 -5.18 1.52 10.14
C LYS A 20 -4.88 1.63 8.64
N PHE A 21 -3.61 1.52 8.24
CA PHE A 21 -3.21 1.54 6.83
C PHE A 21 -3.82 0.40 6.03
N VAL A 22 -3.75 -0.83 6.55
CA VAL A 22 -4.35 -2.01 5.93
C VAL A 22 -5.86 -1.83 5.81
N LYS A 23 -6.53 -1.36 6.85
CA LYS A 23 -7.98 -1.09 6.81
C LYS A 23 -8.33 -0.08 5.72
N ASN A 24 -7.56 1.00 5.60
CA ASN A 24 -7.77 2.02 4.57
C ASN A 24 -7.49 1.49 3.15
N LEU A 25 -6.36 0.80 2.95
CA LEU A 25 -5.95 0.26 1.64
C LEU A 25 -6.90 -0.85 1.15
N THR A 26 -7.36 -1.70 2.07
CA THR A 26 -8.32 -2.77 1.76
C THR A 26 -9.71 -2.18 1.54
N GLY A 27 -10.14 -1.22 2.36
CA GLY A 27 -11.41 -0.50 2.18
C GLY A 27 -11.47 0.31 0.89
N ALA A 28 -10.35 0.86 0.43
CA ALA A 28 -10.25 1.55 -0.86
C ALA A 28 -10.14 0.59 -2.07
N GLY A 29 -10.00 -0.72 -1.83
CA GLY A 29 -9.83 -1.74 -2.86
C GLY A 29 -8.48 -1.68 -3.58
N LEU A 30 -7.46 -1.08 -2.95
CA LEU A 30 -6.10 -0.98 -3.50
C LEU A 30 -5.25 -2.21 -3.17
N VAL A 31 -5.59 -2.90 -2.07
CA VAL A 31 -4.92 -4.12 -1.61
C VAL A 31 -5.97 -5.14 -1.17
N ASN A 32 -5.72 -6.42 -1.44
CA ASN A 32 -6.49 -7.52 -0.89
C ASN A 32 -5.73 -8.19 0.26
N LYS A 33 -6.46 -8.55 1.30
CA LYS A 33 -5.99 -9.38 2.41
C LYS A 33 -6.36 -10.84 2.11
N ILE A 34 -5.38 -11.73 2.15
CA ILE A 34 -5.54 -13.18 2.00
C ILE A 34 -5.12 -13.79 3.32
N GLU A 35 -6.01 -14.59 3.91
CA GLU A 35 -5.70 -15.37 5.10
C GLU A 35 -5.41 -16.82 4.68
N TYR A 36 -4.24 -17.33 5.06
CA TYR A 36 -3.82 -18.70 4.76
C TYR A 36 -3.07 -19.25 5.96
N ASP A 37 -3.48 -20.40 6.49
CA ASP A 37 -2.80 -21.08 7.60
C ASP A 37 -2.60 -20.16 8.84
N GLY A 38 -3.64 -19.39 9.20
CA GLY A 38 -3.59 -18.41 10.29
C GLY A 38 -2.66 -17.22 10.06
N LYS A 39 -2.09 -17.10 8.85
CA LYS A 39 -1.18 -16.01 8.47
C LYS A 39 -1.85 -15.10 7.47
N ASN A 40 -1.63 -13.80 7.67
CA ASN A 40 -2.12 -12.76 6.78
C ASN A 40 -1.08 -12.45 5.70
N ALA A 41 -1.53 -12.47 4.44
CA ALA A 41 -0.76 -12.06 3.28
C ALA A 41 -1.51 -10.94 2.54
N PHE A 42 -0.76 -9.95 2.06
CA PHE A 42 -1.32 -8.82 1.32
C PHE A 42 -0.90 -8.87 -0.15
N VAL A 43 -1.84 -8.58 -1.05
CA VAL A 43 -1.63 -8.56 -2.49
C VAL A 43 -2.21 -7.28 -3.06
N ILE A 44 -1.41 -6.51 -3.80
CA ILE A 44 -1.89 -5.31 -4.50
C ILE A 44 -2.92 -5.71 -5.56
N THR A 45 -4.02 -4.98 -5.63
CA THR A 45 -5.05 -5.21 -6.65
C THR A 45 -4.65 -4.57 -7.99
N PRO A 46 -5.31 -4.95 -9.11
CA PRO A 46 -5.14 -4.23 -10.37
C PRO A 46 -5.41 -2.72 -10.23
N LYS A 47 -6.47 -2.35 -9.50
CA LYS A 47 -6.80 -0.95 -9.15
C LYS A 47 -5.67 -0.27 -8.39
N GLY A 48 -5.08 -0.96 -7.40
CA GLY A 48 -3.93 -0.46 -6.65
C GLY A 48 -2.72 -0.19 -7.53
N ARG A 49 -2.42 -1.07 -8.50
CA ARG A 49 -1.34 -0.83 -9.47
C ARG A 49 -1.61 0.38 -10.36
N GLN A 50 -2.84 0.52 -10.87
CA GLN A 50 -3.22 1.69 -11.66
C GLN A 50 -3.08 2.98 -10.84
N TYR A 51 -3.52 2.98 -9.58
CA TYR A 51 -3.36 4.11 -8.67
C TYR A 51 -1.88 4.53 -8.54
N LEU A 52 -0.97 3.58 -8.30
CA LEU A 52 0.45 3.87 -8.18
C LEU A 52 1.05 4.42 -9.48
N GLU A 53 0.61 3.94 -10.63
CA GLU A 53 1.05 4.47 -11.92
C GLU A 53 0.61 5.92 -12.11
N GLN A 54 -0.66 6.23 -11.79
CA GLN A 54 -1.15 7.61 -11.88
C GLN A 54 -0.47 8.52 -10.86
N TYR A 55 -0.24 8.02 -9.64
CA TYR A 55 0.49 8.77 -8.62
C TYR A 55 1.91 9.10 -9.07
N ARG A 56 2.61 8.15 -9.71
CA ARG A 56 3.96 8.40 -10.25
C ARG A 56 3.95 9.45 -11.37
N LYS A 57 2.97 9.40 -12.28
CA LYS A 57 2.79 10.43 -13.32
C LYS A 57 2.52 11.80 -12.70
N PHE A 58 1.67 11.85 -11.68
CA PHE A 58 1.37 13.08 -10.95
C PHE A 58 2.60 13.64 -10.21
N ALA A 59 3.40 12.77 -9.57
CA ALA A 59 4.65 13.14 -8.92
C ALA A 59 5.66 13.76 -9.89
N ASP A 60 5.87 13.12 -11.04
CA ASP A 60 6.74 13.61 -12.12
C ASP A 60 6.31 14.99 -12.64
N VAL A 61 5.01 15.16 -12.86
CA VAL A 61 4.43 16.44 -13.28
C VAL A 61 4.65 17.51 -12.21
N ALA A 62 4.35 17.23 -10.94
CA ALA A 62 4.52 18.21 -9.86
C ALA A 62 5.99 18.62 -9.68
N GLU A 63 6.92 17.66 -9.77
CA GLU A 63 8.35 17.92 -9.75
C GLU A 63 8.76 18.83 -10.92
N SER A 64 8.25 18.57 -12.13
CA SER A 64 8.46 19.44 -13.29
C SER A 64 7.91 20.86 -13.12
N PHE A 65 6.95 21.07 -12.21
CA PHE A 65 6.42 22.37 -11.83
C PHE A 65 7.11 22.98 -10.59
N GLY A 66 8.13 22.32 -10.05
CA GLY A 66 8.85 22.78 -8.86
C GLY A 66 8.04 22.65 -7.56
N LEU A 67 7.03 21.79 -7.53
CA LEU A 67 6.23 21.51 -6.34
C LEU A 67 6.86 20.34 -5.58
N GLU A 68 7.20 20.55 -4.31
CA GLU A 68 7.59 19.47 -3.41
C GLU A 68 6.33 18.72 -2.93
N MET A 69 6.38 17.39 -3.00
CA MET A 69 5.27 16.46 -2.67
C MET A 69 5.39 15.86 -1.27
#